data_AF-A0A972PVB2-F1
#
_entry.id   AF-A0A972PVB2-F1
#
_cell.length_a   1.000
_cell.length_b   1.000
_cell.length_c   1.000
_cell.angle_alpha   90.00
_cell.angle_beta   90.00
_cell.angle_gamma   90.00
#
_symmetry.space_group_name_H-M   'P 1'
#
loop_
_entity.id
_entity.type
_entity.pdbx_description
1 polymer ?
#
loop_
_entity_poly.entity_id
_entity_poly.type
_entity_poly.pdbx_seq_one_letter_code
_entity_poly.pdbx_strand_id
1 'polypeptide(L)'
;MVSWFLRDGKTKLLFLVVILLLVSVPVQYLVRKEVVVGIPSSEAHSHAHDEGEVGHAHDDEEGTGAHDEGEDEHAHQHEHTEEEGHLATEVPLGINLIPNYGFEVGTRERVPGWLGIYNPQGAVSYRDEDEAYEGLACAAVYAEDAPVEGAGWIASITELPLGHDVVVEGKVKTEIAQGGAYLVAVYQYREGEDTRAEFAFSPGVTGSSEWMPQGVRLYVPPEATAVYVEALVFGQGRAWFDNVTLVVEEPESSGG
;
A
#
# COMPACT_ATOMS: atom_id res chain seq x y z
N MET A 1 -37.71 -32.00 -43.47
CA MET A 1 -38.51 -32.27 -42.26
C MET A 1 -37.61 -32.28 -41.02
N VAL A 2 -36.78 -31.23 -40.82
CA VAL A 2 -35.93 -31.03 -39.63
C VAL A 2 -35.71 -29.52 -39.49
N SER A 3 -36.71 -28.79 -38.97
CA SER A 3 -36.57 -27.36 -38.66
C SER A 3 -37.62 -26.91 -37.64
N TRP A 4 -37.71 -27.66 -36.52
CA TRP A 4 -38.61 -27.28 -35.42
C TRP A 4 -37.97 -27.40 -34.03
N PHE A 5 -36.71 -27.83 -33.92
CA PHE A 5 -36.06 -28.08 -32.63
C PHE A 5 -35.19 -26.94 -32.07
N LEU A 6 -34.99 -25.84 -32.79
CA LEU A 6 -34.08 -24.76 -32.37
C LEU A 6 -34.75 -23.55 -31.69
N ARG A 7 -36.07 -23.58 -31.45
CA ARG A 7 -36.78 -22.47 -30.81
C ARG A 7 -36.92 -22.60 -29.29
N ASP A 8 -36.57 -23.75 -28.72
CA ASP A 8 -36.85 -24.11 -27.31
C ASP A 8 -35.65 -23.95 -26.36
N GLY A 9 -34.44 -23.68 -26.88
CA GLY A 9 -33.22 -23.56 -26.07
C GLY A 9 -33.16 -22.28 -25.23
N LYS A 10 -33.67 -21.16 -25.76
CA LYS A 10 -33.64 -19.86 -25.05
C LYS A 10 -34.55 -19.84 -23.84
N THR A 11 -35.71 -20.48 -23.93
CA THR A 11 -36.67 -20.57 -22.82
C THR A 11 -36.10 -21.42 -21.68
N LYS A 12 -35.44 -22.54 -21.99
CA LYS A 12 -34.79 -23.40 -20.98
C LYS A 12 -33.60 -22.72 -20.33
N LEU A 13 -32.79 -21.98 -21.09
CA LEU A 13 -31.68 -21.20 -20.55
C LEU A 13 -32.17 -20.09 -19.61
N LEU A 14 -33.21 -19.35 -20.01
CA LEU A 14 -33.81 -18.31 -19.18
C LEU A 14 -34.36 -18.89 -17.87
N PHE A 15 -35.04 -20.04 -17.95
CA PHE A 15 -35.59 -20.72 -16.77
C PHE A 15 -34.49 -21.17 -15.80
N LEU A 16 -33.38 -21.68 -16.32
CA LEU A 16 -32.24 -22.11 -15.53
C LEU A 16 -31.54 -20.92 -14.84
N VAL A 17 -31.40 -19.78 -15.53
CA VAL A 17 -30.87 -18.54 -14.95
C VAL A 17 -31.77 -18.01 -13.82
N VAL A 18 -33.08 -18.03 -14.00
CA VAL A 18 -34.03 -17.60 -12.96
C VAL A 18 -33.96 -18.51 -11.73
N ILE A 19 -33.85 -19.82 -11.91
CA ILE A 19 -33.68 -20.77 -10.80
C ILE A 19 -32.37 -20.49 -10.06
N LEU A 20 -31.26 -20.27 -10.77
CA LEU A 20 -29.97 -19.95 -10.15
C LEU A 20 -30.04 -18.65 -9.32
N LEU A 21 -30.73 -17.63 -9.81
CA LEU A 21 -30.92 -16.37 -9.07
C LEU A 21 -31.82 -16.54 -7.84
N LEU A 22 -32.87 -17.35 -7.94
CA LEU A 22 -33.75 -17.63 -6.80
C LEU A 22 -33.06 -18.43 -5.69
N VAL A 23 -32.07 -19.25 -6.04
CA VAL A 23 -31.27 -20.02 -5.06
C VAL A 23 -30.11 -19.20 -4.49
N SER A 24 -29.49 -18.30 -5.26
CA SER A 24 -28.32 -17.55 -4.80
C SER A 24 -28.66 -16.46 -3.77
N VAL A 25 -29.79 -15.78 -3.90
CA VAL A 25 -30.19 -14.68 -3.00
C VAL A 25 -30.42 -15.14 -1.55
N PRO A 26 -31.13 -16.24 -1.27
CA PRO A 26 -31.28 -16.76 0.09
C PRO A 26 -29.96 -17.23 0.71
N VAL A 27 -29.05 -17.83 -0.09
CA VAL A 27 -27.75 -18.30 0.41
C VAL A 27 -26.88 -17.12 0.87
N GLN A 28 -26.85 -16.02 0.12
CA GLN A 28 -26.17 -14.79 0.55
C GLN A 28 -26.77 -14.20 1.83
N TYR A 29 -28.08 -14.37 2.04
CA TYR A 29 -28.75 -13.93 3.26
C TYR A 29 -28.46 -14.82 4.46
N LEU A 30 -28.23 -16.12 4.23
CA LEU A 30 -27.83 -17.07 5.27
C LEU A 30 -26.38 -16.86 5.71
N VAL A 31 -25.45 -16.62 4.77
CA VAL A 31 -24.04 -16.33 5.09
C VAL A 31 -23.89 -15.03 5.91
N ARG A 32 -24.76 -14.03 5.69
CA ARG A 32 -24.74 -12.80 6.51
C ARG A 32 -25.24 -12.96 7.94
N LYS A 33 -25.92 -14.05 8.29
CA LYS A 33 -26.49 -14.24 9.64
C LYS A 33 -25.55 -14.97 10.61
N GLU A 34 -24.46 -15.56 10.15
CA GLU A 34 -23.54 -16.32 11.03
C GLU A 34 -22.27 -15.55 11.44
N VAL A 35 -22.09 -14.29 11.03
CA VAL A 35 -21.10 -13.41 11.66
C VAL A 35 -21.72 -12.78 12.91
N VAL A 36 -22.04 -13.63 13.89
CA VAL A 36 -22.23 -13.21 15.28
C VAL A 36 -20.83 -13.06 15.84
N VAL A 37 -20.30 -11.84 15.81
CA VAL A 37 -19.10 -11.47 16.56
C VAL A 37 -19.46 -11.54 18.03
N GLY A 38 -19.34 -12.74 18.61
CA GLY A 38 -19.50 -12.99 20.03
C GLY A 38 -18.29 -12.47 20.79
N ILE A 39 -18.19 -11.15 20.97
CA ILE A 39 -17.44 -10.60 22.10
C ILE A 39 -18.49 -10.20 23.14
N PRO A 40 -18.59 -10.90 24.28
CA PRO A 40 -19.50 -10.50 25.35
C PRO A 40 -19.14 -9.11 25.85
N SER A 41 -20.08 -8.18 25.76
CA SER A 41 -19.93 -6.77 26.17
C SER A 41 -19.94 -6.55 27.69
N SER A 42 -19.65 -7.57 28.49
CA SER A 42 -19.71 -7.50 29.95
C SER A 42 -18.37 -7.23 30.66
N GLU A 43 -17.26 -7.07 29.94
CA GLU A 43 -15.93 -6.76 30.52
C GLU A 43 -15.28 -5.47 30.01
N ALA A 44 -16.01 -4.60 29.30
CA ALA A 44 -15.52 -3.26 28.94
C ALA A 44 -16.03 -2.20 29.93
N HIS A 45 -15.62 -2.32 31.20
CA HIS A 45 -15.83 -1.26 32.19
C HIS A 45 -14.50 -0.83 32.84
N SER A 46 -14.37 0.50 32.91
CA SER A 46 -13.62 1.30 33.89
C SER A 46 -12.09 1.34 33.86
N HIS A 47 -11.56 2.31 33.14
CA HIS A 47 -10.52 3.24 33.63
C HIS A 47 -10.90 4.62 33.08
N ALA A 48 -11.81 5.37 33.70
CA ALA A 48 -11.63 6.19 34.91
C ALA A 48 -10.49 7.20 34.75
N HIS A 49 -10.91 8.40 34.38
CA HIS A 49 -10.16 9.65 34.29
C HIS A 49 -9.33 9.92 35.55
N ASP A 50 -8.08 10.33 35.37
CA ASP A 50 -7.33 11.09 36.37
C ASP A 50 -7.27 12.53 35.88
N GLU A 51 -7.88 13.43 36.66
CA GLU A 51 -7.99 14.86 36.42
C GLU A 51 -6.67 15.52 36.87
N GLY A 52 -5.75 15.71 35.93
CA GLY A 52 -4.57 16.54 36.11
C GLY A 52 -4.86 17.99 35.75
N GLU A 53 -5.48 18.71 36.68
CA GLU A 53 -5.67 20.17 36.67
C GLU A 53 -4.30 20.88 36.74
N VAL A 54 -3.85 21.52 35.65
CA VAL A 54 -2.67 22.41 35.67
C VAL A 54 -3.04 23.77 35.09
N GLY A 55 -3.27 24.67 36.04
CA GLY A 55 -3.20 26.14 36.02
C GLY A 55 -2.89 26.86 34.71
N HIS A 56 -3.88 27.64 34.28
CA HIS A 56 -3.71 28.89 33.54
C HIS A 56 -2.90 29.91 34.35
N ALA A 57 -1.92 30.55 33.71
CA ALA A 57 -1.46 31.90 34.04
C ALA A 57 -1.34 32.69 32.74
N HIS A 58 -2.21 33.69 32.60
CA HIS A 58 -2.10 34.77 31.63
C HIS A 58 -1.11 35.79 32.20
N ASP A 59 -0.12 36.21 31.42
CA ASP A 59 0.58 37.48 31.62
C ASP A 59 0.30 38.37 30.41
N ASP A 60 -0.31 39.50 30.73
CA ASP A 60 -0.58 40.64 29.87
C ASP A 60 0.73 41.41 29.62
N GLU A 61 1.04 41.75 28.37
CA GLU A 61 1.88 42.91 28.08
C GLU A 61 1.26 43.77 26.97
N GLU A 62 0.63 44.85 27.43
CA GLU A 62 0.24 46.01 26.64
C GLU A 62 1.51 46.75 26.15
N GLY A 63 1.71 46.79 24.84
CA GLY A 63 2.74 47.60 24.19
C GLY A 63 2.12 48.51 23.14
N THR A 64 1.58 49.66 23.57
CA THR A 64 1.15 50.74 22.68
C THR A 64 2.37 51.52 22.17
N GLY A 65 2.64 51.44 20.87
CA GLY A 65 3.63 52.27 20.17
C GLY A 65 3.01 52.90 18.93
N ALA A 66 2.80 54.22 19.00
CA ALA A 66 2.33 55.08 17.91
C ALA A 66 3.48 55.55 17.00
N HIS A 67 3.11 56.17 15.87
CA HIS A 67 3.93 56.76 14.78
C HIS A 67 4.35 55.75 13.69
N ASP A 68 4.24 56.04 12.40
CA ASP A 68 4.34 57.33 11.71
C ASP A 68 3.63 57.27 10.34
N GLU A 69 2.96 58.35 9.95
CA GLU A 69 2.38 58.53 8.61
C GLU A 69 3.44 59.14 7.70
N GLY A 70 4.01 58.33 6.80
CA GLY A 70 4.88 58.76 5.71
C GLY A 70 4.26 58.37 4.37
N GLU A 71 3.60 59.34 3.73
CA GLU A 71 3.21 59.28 2.32
C GLU A 71 4.47 59.25 1.46
N ASP A 72 4.74 58.13 0.78
CA ASP A 72 5.66 58.10 -0.37
C ASP A 72 5.01 57.31 -1.52
N GLU A 73 4.47 58.07 -2.47
CA GLU A 73 4.02 57.62 -3.78
C GLU A 73 5.24 57.21 -4.62
N HIS A 74 5.70 55.97 -4.46
CA HIS A 74 6.63 55.36 -5.40
C HIS A 74 5.98 54.16 -6.10
N ALA A 75 5.58 54.41 -7.35
CA ALA A 75 5.20 53.40 -8.33
C ALA A 75 6.39 52.47 -8.62
N HIS A 76 6.57 51.45 -7.79
CA HIS A 76 7.37 50.29 -8.12
C HIS A 76 6.42 49.15 -8.47
N GLN A 77 6.41 48.78 -9.75
CA GLN A 77 5.91 47.50 -10.22
C GLN A 77 6.76 46.41 -9.55
N HIS A 78 6.37 46.01 -8.34
CA HIS A 78 6.84 44.78 -7.74
C HIS A 78 6.15 43.64 -8.49
N GLU A 79 6.85 43.10 -9.50
CA GLU A 79 6.67 41.71 -9.89
C GLU A 79 6.94 40.87 -8.64
N HIS A 80 5.88 40.61 -7.87
CA HIS A 80 5.86 39.52 -6.92
C HIS A 80 5.91 38.25 -7.77
N THR A 81 7.12 37.75 -7.99
CA THR A 81 7.33 36.34 -8.30
C THR A 81 6.80 35.59 -7.10
N GLU A 82 5.52 35.20 -7.17
CA GLU A 82 4.95 34.17 -6.32
C GLU A 82 5.74 32.90 -6.62
N GLU A 83 6.86 32.75 -5.92
CA GLU A 83 7.47 31.46 -5.69
C GLU A 83 6.42 30.68 -4.90
N GLU A 84 5.47 30.06 -5.61
CA GLU A 84 4.64 28.96 -5.11
C GLU A 84 5.60 27.82 -4.79
N GLY A 85 6.36 28.01 -3.72
CA GLY A 85 7.08 26.96 -3.03
C GLY A 85 6.01 26.04 -2.51
N HIS A 86 5.62 25.07 -3.34
CA HIS A 86 4.93 23.88 -2.89
C HIS A 86 5.78 23.34 -1.74
N LEU A 87 5.35 23.66 -0.52
CA LEU A 87 5.93 23.13 0.69
C LEU A 87 5.84 21.62 0.52
N ALA A 88 6.95 20.99 0.17
CA ALA A 88 7.06 19.55 0.20
C ALA A 88 6.56 19.16 1.59
N THR A 89 5.44 18.44 1.63
CA THR A 89 4.84 18.03 2.91
C THR A 89 5.91 17.25 3.64
N GLU A 90 6.44 17.81 4.74
CA GLU A 90 7.49 17.16 5.53
C GLU A 90 6.93 15.83 6.05
N VAL A 91 7.41 14.73 5.46
CA VAL A 91 7.06 13.39 5.93
C VAL A 91 7.86 13.11 7.20
N PRO A 92 7.20 12.77 8.33
CA PRO A 92 7.93 12.48 9.56
C PRO A 92 8.92 11.32 9.38
N LEU A 93 10.11 11.44 9.97
CA LEU A 93 11.09 10.36 9.96
C LEU A 93 10.64 9.19 10.85
N GLY A 94 11.05 7.98 10.51
CA GLY A 94 10.82 6.79 11.33
C GLY A 94 9.39 6.23 11.28
N ILE A 95 8.49 6.81 10.49
CA ILE A 95 7.12 6.28 10.32
C ILE A 95 7.06 5.28 9.18
N ASN A 96 6.26 4.23 9.34
CA ASN A 96 5.94 3.32 8.26
C ASN A 96 4.84 3.92 7.37
N LEU A 97 5.14 4.12 6.09
CA LEU A 97 4.19 4.66 5.12
C LEU A 97 3.33 3.60 4.42
N ILE A 98 3.59 2.31 4.65
CA ILE A 98 2.83 1.22 4.01
C ILE A 98 1.54 0.95 4.78
N PRO A 99 0.35 1.18 4.18
CA PRO A 99 -0.90 0.74 4.78
C PRO A 99 -0.99 -0.79 4.76
N ASN A 100 -1.58 -1.38 5.79
CA ASN A 100 -1.85 -2.83 5.84
C ASN A 100 -0.59 -3.67 5.55
N TYR A 101 0.54 -3.30 6.17
CA TYR A 101 1.87 -3.88 5.92
C TYR A 101 1.98 -5.37 6.27
N GLY A 102 1.16 -5.87 7.19
CA GLY A 102 1.03 -7.28 7.54
C GLY A 102 -0.12 -7.99 6.83
N PHE A 103 -0.75 -7.38 5.82
CA PHE A 103 -1.84 -8.00 5.05
C PHE A 103 -3.06 -8.47 5.87
N GLU A 104 -3.23 -7.97 7.10
CA GLU A 104 -4.25 -8.40 8.05
C GLU A 104 -5.68 -8.19 7.56
N VAL A 105 -5.90 -7.13 6.78
CA VAL A 105 -7.23 -6.77 6.26
C VAL A 105 -7.35 -7.15 4.80
N GLY A 106 -8.45 -7.81 4.43
CA GLY A 106 -8.78 -8.07 3.03
C GLY A 106 -9.54 -9.37 2.82
N THR A 107 -9.71 -9.71 1.55
CA THR A 107 -10.08 -11.05 1.09
C THR A 107 -8.91 -11.66 0.33
N ARG A 108 -9.02 -12.94 -0.05
CA ARG A 108 -8.01 -13.64 -0.84
C ARG A 108 -7.56 -12.84 -2.08
N GLU A 109 -8.47 -12.18 -2.79
CA GLU A 109 -8.18 -11.45 -4.04
C GLU A 109 -8.05 -9.93 -3.86
N ARG A 110 -8.35 -9.39 -2.67
CA ARG A 110 -8.42 -7.94 -2.45
C ARG A 110 -7.83 -7.56 -1.11
N VAL A 111 -6.70 -6.88 -1.15
CA VAL A 111 -6.00 -6.37 0.03
C VAL A 111 -5.99 -4.85 -0.04
N PRO A 112 -6.72 -4.12 0.83
CA PRO A 112 -6.67 -2.66 0.85
C PRO A 112 -5.22 -2.15 0.99
N GLY A 113 -4.86 -1.15 0.19
CA GLY A 113 -3.49 -0.61 0.12
C GLY A 113 -2.56 -1.33 -0.88
N TRP A 114 -2.95 -2.51 -1.35
CA TRP A 114 -2.14 -3.34 -2.23
C TRP A 114 -2.91 -3.75 -3.49
N LEU A 115 -2.25 -3.69 -4.63
CA LEU A 115 -2.78 -4.14 -5.90
C LEU A 115 -1.98 -5.37 -6.37
N GLY A 116 -2.68 -6.37 -6.89
CA GLY A 116 -2.01 -7.48 -7.57
C GLY A 116 -1.42 -7.00 -8.90
N ILE A 117 -0.15 -7.30 -9.13
CA ILE A 117 0.53 -7.06 -10.40
C ILE A 117 0.03 -8.11 -11.39
N TYR A 118 -0.67 -7.64 -12.42
CA TYR A 118 -1.22 -8.52 -13.45
C TYR A 118 -0.10 -9.24 -14.20
N ASN A 119 -0.21 -10.56 -14.27
CA ASN A 119 0.75 -11.40 -14.98
C ASN A 119 0.04 -12.26 -16.04
N PRO A 120 0.32 -12.07 -17.35
CA PRO A 120 -0.33 -12.84 -18.41
C PRO A 120 0.14 -14.30 -18.52
N GLN A 121 1.21 -14.69 -17.82
CA GLN A 121 1.75 -16.05 -17.79
C GLN A 121 1.08 -16.95 -16.74
N GLY A 122 0.01 -16.47 -16.08
CA GLY A 122 -0.84 -17.29 -15.22
C GLY A 122 -0.43 -17.33 -13.75
N ALA A 123 0.54 -16.52 -13.33
CA ALA A 123 0.82 -16.37 -11.90
C ALA A 123 -0.37 -15.75 -11.16
N VAL A 124 -0.58 -16.22 -9.93
CA VAL A 124 -1.68 -15.80 -9.06
C VAL A 124 -1.11 -15.13 -7.83
N SER A 125 -1.52 -13.88 -7.58
CA SER A 125 -1.25 -13.17 -6.32
C SER A 125 -2.49 -13.23 -5.44
N TYR A 126 -2.35 -13.66 -4.19
CA TYR A 126 -3.47 -13.82 -3.26
C TYR A 126 -3.04 -13.60 -1.81
N ARG A 127 -3.97 -13.22 -0.94
CA ARG A 127 -3.79 -13.18 0.51
C ARG A 127 -3.95 -14.59 1.08
N ASP A 128 -2.98 -15.02 1.87
CA ASP A 128 -2.88 -16.36 2.45
C ASP A 128 -3.04 -16.26 3.97
N GLU A 129 -3.92 -17.06 4.56
CA GLU A 129 -4.21 -17.07 6.01
C GLU A 129 -3.50 -18.22 6.74
N ASP A 130 -2.92 -19.18 6.00
CA ASP A 130 -2.35 -20.39 6.58
C ASP A 130 -0.85 -20.27 6.84
N GLU A 131 -0.17 -19.35 6.16
CA GLU A 131 1.29 -19.27 6.10
C GLU A 131 1.88 -17.98 6.70
N ALA A 132 1.07 -17.17 7.39
CA ALA A 132 1.49 -15.87 7.94
C ALA A 132 2.77 -15.97 8.81
N TYR A 133 3.66 -14.98 8.70
CA TYR A 133 4.80 -14.86 9.60
C TYR A 133 4.32 -14.42 10.99
N GLU A 134 3.46 -13.41 11.01
CA GLU A 134 2.83 -12.87 12.20
C GLU A 134 1.37 -12.52 11.87
N GLY A 135 0.49 -12.48 12.88
CA GLY A 135 -0.90 -12.08 12.67
C GLY A 135 -1.75 -13.13 11.97
N LEU A 136 -2.67 -12.69 11.11
CA LEU A 136 -3.72 -13.53 10.52
C LEU A 136 -3.46 -13.89 9.06
N ALA A 137 -2.61 -13.15 8.35
CA ALA A 137 -2.40 -13.39 6.92
C ALA A 137 -1.09 -12.82 6.40
N CYS A 138 -0.72 -13.23 5.20
CA CYS A 138 0.39 -12.66 4.45
C CYS A 138 0.02 -12.51 2.96
N ALA A 139 0.87 -11.83 2.20
CA ALA A 139 0.79 -11.83 0.74
C ALA A 139 1.48 -13.07 0.17
N ALA A 140 0.84 -13.74 -0.77
CA ALA A 140 1.40 -14.86 -1.50
C ALA A 140 1.40 -14.62 -3.01
N VAL A 141 2.38 -15.20 -3.69
CA VAL A 141 2.51 -15.24 -5.15
C VAL A 141 2.81 -16.66 -5.56
N TYR A 142 2.07 -17.15 -6.57
CA TYR A 142 2.21 -18.51 -7.08
C TYR A 142 2.36 -18.55 -8.59
N ALA A 143 3.45 -19.15 -9.06
CA ALA A 143 3.84 -19.27 -10.46
C ALA A 143 4.34 -20.70 -10.75
N GLU A 144 3.46 -21.70 -10.71
CA GLU A 144 3.86 -23.10 -10.89
C GLU A 144 3.97 -23.53 -12.36
N ASP A 145 3.06 -23.09 -13.23
CA ASP A 145 2.99 -23.63 -14.59
C ASP A 145 4.15 -23.20 -15.49
N ALA A 146 4.66 -21.98 -15.30
CA ALA A 146 5.74 -21.42 -16.09
C ALA A 146 6.51 -20.34 -15.31
N PRO A 147 7.79 -20.11 -15.64
CA PRO A 147 8.53 -18.97 -15.13
C PRO A 147 7.87 -17.65 -15.53
N VAL A 148 7.76 -16.71 -14.60
CA VAL A 148 7.19 -15.38 -14.83
C VAL A 148 8.23 -14.27 -14.80
N GLU A 149 8.01 -13.23 -15.60
CA GLU A 149 8.88 -12.04 -15.68
C GLU A 149 8.40 -10.93 -14.73
N GLY A 150 7.99 -11.31 -13.52
CA GLY A 150 7.41 -10.41 -12.52
C GLY A 150 5.93 -10.70 -12.29
N ALA A 151 5.63 -11.22 -11.12
CA ALA A 151 4.28 -11.29 -10.55
C ALA A 151 4.37 -10.94 -9.07
N GLY A 152 3.34 -10.31 -8.52
CA GLY A 152 3.46 -9.81 -7.16
C GLY A 152 2.37 -8.88 -6.68
N TRP A 153 2.71 -8.15 -5.63
CA TRP A 153 1.90 -7.10 -5.03
C TRP A 153 2.60 -5.76 -5.15
N ILE A 154 1.85 -4.70 -5.37
CA ILE A 154 2.34 -3.32 -5.41
C ILE A 154 1.52 -2.43 -4.49
N ALA A 155 2.20 -1.65 -3.65
CA ALA A 155 1.63 -0.58 -2.84
C ALA A 155 2.13 0.77 -3.36
N SER A 156 1.23 1.75 -3.50
CA SER A 156 1.58 3.13 -3.85
C SER A 156 1.64 3.98 -2.59
N ILE A 157 2.69 4.78 -2.46
CA ILE A 157 2.88 5.68 -1.33
C ILE A 157 2.21 7.02 -1.65
N THR A 158 1.26 7.44 -0.81
CA THR A 158 0.51 8.69 -1.00
C THR A 158 1.27 9.92 -0.55
N GLU A 159 2.09 9.79 0.50
CA GLU A 159 2.91 10.86 1.05
C GLU A 159 4.36 10.66 0.59
N LEU A 160 4.79 11.42 -0.43
CA LEU A 160 6.08 11.19 -1.07
C LEU A 160 7.24 11.66 -0.16
N PRO A 161 8.18 10.77 0.20
CA PRO A 161 9.35 11.13 1.03
C PRO A 161 10.46 11.77 0.17
N LEU A 162 10.16 12.91 -0.43
CA LEU A 162 11.05 13.61 -1.36
C LEU A 162 12.32 14.12 -0.66
N GLY A 163 13.49 13.85 -1.22
CA GLY A 163 14.78 14.26 -0.67
C GLY A 163 15.28 13.39 0.50
N HIS A 164 14.63 12.26 0.76
CA HIS A 164 14.98 11.35 1.84
C HIS A 164 15.41 9.98 1.31
N ASP A 165 16.14 9.25 2.17
CA ASP A 165 16.28 7.82 1.99
C ASP A 165 15.03 7.10 2.51
N VAL A 166 14.63 6.07 1.79
CA VAL A 166 13.63 5.11 2.26
C VAL A 166 14.26 3.74 2.44
N VAL A 167 13.83 3.06 3.50
CA VAL A 167 14.22 1.67 3.76
C VAL A 167 12.95 0.82 3.70
N VAL A 168 12.93 -0.09 2.73
CA VAL A 168 11.90 -1.11 2.62
C VAL A 168 12.41 -2.37 3.30
N GLU A 169 11.66 -2.90 4.25
CA GLU A 169 11.97 -4.14 4.96
C GLU A 169 10.76 -5.07 4.97
N GLY A 170 11.01 -6.37 5.14
CA GLY A 170 9.93 -7.34 5.30
C GLY A 170 10.44 -8.75 5.56
N LYS A 171 9.52 -9.68 5.74
CA LYS A 171 9.81 -11.12 5.83
C LYS A 171 9.45 -11.77 4.50
N VAL A 172 10.29 -12.70 4.06
CA VAL A 172 10.09 -13.46 2.82
C VAL A 172 10.30 -14.94 3.10
N LYS A 173 9.36 -15.78 2.66
CA LYS A 173 9.44 -17.25 2.66
C LYS A 173 9.31 -17.72 1.21
N THR A 174 10.00 -18.80 0.82
CA THR A 174 10.00 -19.24 -0.58
C THR A 174 9.92 -20.75 -0.76
N GLU A 175 9.33 -21.15 -1.88
CA GLU A 175 9.42 -22.46 -2.52
C GLU A 175 9.65 -22.23 -4.02
N ILE A 176 10.82 -21.65 -4.36
CA ILE A 176 11.15 -21.21 -5.71
C ILE A 176 12.00 -22.26 -6.42
N ALA A 177 11.49 -22.82 -7.51
CA ALA A 177 12.19 -23.78 -8.35
C ALA A 177 13.16 -23.10 -9.34
N GLN A 178 12.81 -21.90 -9.81
CA GLN A 178 13.62 -21.10 -10.73
C GLN A 178 13.46 -19.62 -10.43
N GLY A 179 14.55 -18.84 -10.47
CA GLY A 179 14.51 -17.40 -10.22
C GLY A 179 14.54 -17.06 -8.73
N GLY A 180 13.78 -16.04 -8.29
CA GLY A 180 13.78 -15.57 -6.91
C GLY A 180 12.61 -14.67 -6.53
N ALA A 181 12.49 -14.42 -5.22
CA ALA A 181 11.56 -13.48 -4.61
C ALA A 181 12.31 -12.23 -4.10
N TYR A 182 11.70 -11.06 -4.25
CA TYR A 182 12.33 -9.76 -3.99
C TYR A 182 11.36 -8.79 -3.32
N LEU A 183 11.90 -7.94 -2.44
CA LEU A 183 11.29 -6.65 -2.11
C LEU A 183 11.91 -5.59 -3.01
N VAL A 184 11.10 -4.66 -3.52
CA VAL A 184 11.53 -3.62 -4.44
C VAL A 184 11.00 -2.27 -3.99
N ALA A 185 11.88 -1.28 -3.95
CA ALA A 185 11.51 0.12 -3.84
C ALA A 185 11.63 0.76 -5.24
N VAL A 186 10.62 1.55 -5.62
CA VAL A 186 10.57 2.19 -6.94
C VAL A 186 10.19 3.66 -6.77
N TYR A 187 10.85 4.56 -7.50
CA TYR A 187 10.33 5.91 -7.71
C TYR A 187 10.20 6.21 -9.20
N GLN A 188 9.25 7.07 -9.55
CA GLN A 188 9.07 7.59 -10.91
C GLN A 188 9.34 9.08 -10.98
N TYR A 189 9.89 9.56 -12.09
CA TYR A 189 10.13 10.98 -12.35
C TYR A 189 9.90 11.30 -13.83
N ARG A 190 9.86 12.60 -14.15
CA ARG A 190 9.69 13.09 -15.52
C ARG A 190 11.03 13.52 -16.12
N GLU A 191 11.32 13.03 -17.31
CA GLU A 191 12.46 13.46 -18.13
C GLU A 191 11.91 13.96 -19.47
N GLY A 192 11.62 15.26 -19.56
CA GLY A 192 10.86 15.82 -20.69
C GLY A 192 9.42 15.32 -20.69
N GLU A 193 8.98 14.71 -21.80
CA GLU A 193 7.63 14.12 -21.92
C GLU A 193 7.57 12.68 -21.37
N ASP A 194 8.72 12.04 -21.19
CA ASP A 194 8.83 10.64 -20.77
C ASP A 194 8.68 10.49 -19.25
N THR A 195 8.06 9.38 -18.82
CA THR A 195 8.10 8.91 -17.43
C THR A 195 9.19 7.87 -17.29
N ARG A 196 10.11 8.09 -16.35
CA ARG A 196 11.18 7.16 -15.99
C ARG A 196 10.88 6.52 -14.64
N ALA A 197 11.52 5.38 -14.37
CA ALA A 197 11.44 4.71 -13.09
C ALA A 197 12.82 4.17 -12.71
N GLU A 198 13.22 4.35 -11.44
CA GLU A 198 14.40 3.73 -10.86
C GLU A 198 13.98 2.69 -9.84
N PHE A 199 14.75 1.60 -9.76
CA PHE A 199 14.43 0.42 -8.98
C PHE A 199 15.60 0.07 -8.07
N ALA A 200 15.31 -0.21 -6.80
CA ALA A 200 16.24 -0.88 -5.90
C ALA A 200 15.63 -2.20 -5.45
N PHE A 201 16.40 -3.28 -5.54
CA PHE A 201 15.98 -4.63 -5.18
C PHE A 201 16.69 -5.10 -3.91
N SER A 202 15.96 -5.84 -3.06
CA SER A 202 16.59 -6.64 -2.01
C SER A 202 17.46 -7.75 -2.63
N PRO A 203 18.34 -8.40 -1.85
CA PRO A 203 18.87 -9.69 -2.24
C PRO A 203 17.73 -10.65 -2.62
N GLY A 204 17.91 -11.40 -3.71
CA GLY A 204 16.91 -12.36 -4.15
C GLY A 204 16.88 -13.59 -3.25
N VAL A 205 15.69 -13.99 -2.80
CA VAL A 205 15.50 -15.23 -2.05
C VAL A 205 15.15 -16.35 -3.04
N THR A 206 15.90 -17.46 -3.00
CA THR A 206 15.80 -18.55 -3.98
C THR A 206 15.66 -19.90 -3.28
N GLY A 207 15.16 -20.91 -3.99
CA GLY A 207 14.97 -22.24 -3.43
C GLY A 207 13.84 -22.31 -2.40
N SER A 208 13.88 -23.34 -1.57
CA SER A 208 13.00 -23.48 -0.40
C SER A 208 13.67 -22.86 0.83
N SER A 209 13.02 -21.88 1.44
CA SER A 209 13.50 -21.20 2.64
C SER A 209 12.35 -20.90 3.59
N GLU A 210 12.66 -20.94 4.89
CA GLU A 210 11.76 -20.40 5.93
C GLU A 210 11.74 -18.86 5.88
N TRP A 211 10.88 -18.24 6.68
CA TRP A 211 10.80 -16.79 6.80
C TRP A 211 12.16 -16.15 7.14
N MET A 212 12.67 -15.34 6.22
CA MET A 212 13.93 -14.59 6.36
C MET A 212 13.68 -13.08 6.24
N PRO A 213 14.41 -12.24 7.00
CA PRO A 213 14.37 -10.80 6.80
C PRO A 213 14.98 -10.43 5.44
N GLN A 214 14.34 -9.52 4.73
CA GLN A 214 14.85 -8.89 3.52
C GLN A 214 14.72 -7.37 3.66
N GLY A 215 15.59 -6.63 2.97
CA GLY A 215 15.51 -5.19 2.96
C GLY A 215 16.27 -4.56 1.80
N VAL A 216 15.86 -3.35 1.45
CA VAL A 216 16.48 -2.53 0.40
C VAL A 216 16.35 -1.05 0.75
N ARG A 217 17.39 -0.27 0.41
CA ARG A 217 17.42 1.19 0.57
C ARG A 217 17.35 1.87 -0.79
N LEU A 218 16.64 2.99 -0.87
CA LEU A 218 16.52 3.82 -2.06
C LEU A 218 16.46 5.29 -1.67
N TYR A 219 17.29 6.13 -2.30
CA TYR A 219 17.15 7.58 -2.22
C TYR A 219 16.02 8.04 -3.14
N VAL A 220 15.07 8.82 -2.62
CA VAL A 220 13.95 9.37 -3.40
C VAL A 220 14.26 10.84 -3.71
N PRO A 221 14.53 11.19 -4.98
CA PRO A 221 14.94 12.54 -5.33
C PRO A 221 13.76 13.53 -5.25
N PRO A 222 14.01 14.84 -5.06
CA PRO A 222 12.97 15.86 -4.98
C PRO A 222 12.03 15.93 -6.19
N GLU A 223 12.50 15.56 -7.38
CA GLU A 223 11.73 15.51 -8.62
C GLU A 223 10.89 14.23 -8.79
N ALA A 224 10.92 13.31 -7.81
CA ALA A 224 10.07 12.13 -7.86
C ALA A 224 8.59 12.53 -7.83
N THR A 225 7.81 11.84 -8.66
CA THR A 225 6.38 12.07 -8.88
C THR A 225 5.52 10.94 -8.32
N ALA A 226 6.12 9.78 -8.05
CA ALA A 226 5.48 8.65 -7.39
C ALA A 226 6.52 7.75 -6.73
N VAL A 227 6.13 7.08 -5.65
CA VAL A 227 6.91 6.04 -4.98
C VAL A 227 6.03 4.80 -4.81
N TYR A 228 6.62 3.62 -5.03
CA TYR A 228 5.97 2.33 -4.89
C TYR A 228 6.85 1.35 -4.12
N VAL A 229 6.19 0.38 -3.49
CA VAL A 229 6.82 -0.81 -2.94
C VAL A 229 6.23 -2.04 -3.60
N GLU A 230 7.08 -2.94 -4.05
CA GLU A 230 6.67 -4.18 -4.70
C GLU A 230 7.21 -5.40 -3.96
N ALA A 231 6.37 -6.43 -3.86
CA ALA A 231 6.72 -7.77 -3.39
C ALA A 231 6.60 -8.73 -4.57
N LEU A 232 7.74 -9.09 -5.17
CA LEU A 232 7.81 -9.69 -6.50
C LEU A 232 8.38 -11.11 -6.49
N VAL A 233 7.91 -11.90 -7.44
CA VAL A 233 8.52 -13.14 -7.89
C VAL A 233 8.93 -13.01 -9.35
N PHE A 234 10.19 -13.34 -9.63
CA PHE A 234 10.69 -13.63 -10.97
C PHE A 234 11.01 -15.11 -11.05
N GLY A 235 10.48 -15.81 -12.05
CA GLY A 235 10.70 -17.24 -12.25
C GLY A 235 9.52 -18.11 -11.82
N GLN A 236 9.78 -19.32 -11.33
CA GLN A 236 8.79 -20.37 -11.10
C GLN A 236 8.81 -20.83 -9.64
N GLY A 237 7.63 -20.96 -9.04
CA GLY A 237 7.44 -21.46 -7.68
C GLY A 237 6.48 -20.60 -6.88
N ARG A 238 6.66 -20.58 -5.55
CA ARG A 238 5.83 -19.82 -4.62
C ARG A 238 6.69 -18.93 -3.72
N ALA A 239 6.16 -17.77 -3.38
CA ALA A 239 6.73 -16.93 -2.32
C ALA A 239 5.64 -16.30 -1.48
N TRP A 240 5.97 -16.06 -0.22
CA TRP A 240 5.14 -15.32 0.73
C TRP A 240 5.92 -14.13 1.27
N PHE A 241 5.19 -13.06 1.55
CA PHE A 241 5.69 -11.77 1.99
C PHE A 241 4.83 -11.28 3.13
N ASP A 242 5.47 -10.82 4.20
CA ASP A 242 4.76 -10.36 5.39
C ASP A 242 5.54 -9.25 6.10
N ASN A 243 4.84 -8.46 6.91
CA ASN A 243 5.37 -7.32 7.65
C ASN A 243 6.21 -6.37 6.76
N VAL A 244 5.67 -5.99 5.59
CA VAL A 244 6.40 -5.17 4.61
C VAL A 244 6.26 -3.68 4.94
N THR A 245 7.33 -3.07 5.44
CA THR A 245 7.35 -1.68 5.87
C THR A 245 8.17 -0.82 4.92
N LEU A 246 7.83 0.47 4.81
CA LEU A 246 8.69 1.50 4.22
C LEU A 246 8.86 2.61 5.26
N VAL A 247 10.09 2.78 5.73
CA VAL A 247 10.44 3.80 6.73
C VAL A 247 11.28 4.90 6.08
N VAL A 248 10.96 6.14 6.40
CA VAL A 248 11.72 7.33 5.96
C VAL A 248 12.87 7.61 6.92
N GLU A 249 14.06 7.81 6.37
CA GLU A 249 15.27 8.13 7.14
C GLU A 249 15.88 9.45 6.67
N GLU A 250 16.80 9.98 7.48
CA GLU A 250 17.66 11.08 7.02
C GLU A 250 18.45 10.61 5.79
N PRO A 251 18.60 11.44 4.76
CA PRO A 251 19.45 11.09 3.64
C PRO A 251 20.86 10.83 4.16
N GLU A 252 21.49 9.72 3.74
CA GLU A 252 22.89 9.47 4.05
C GLU A 252 23.67 10.70 3.59
N SER A 253 24.25 11.43 4.56
CA SER A 253 25.09 12.57 4.26
C SER A 253 26.16 12.07 3.30
N SER A 254 26.13 12.54 2.06
CA SER A 254 27.13 12.21 1.06
C SER A 254 28.44 12.77 1.57
N GLY A 255 29.17 11.96 2.35
CA GLY A 255 30.41 12.33 2.98
C GLY A 255 31.38 12.78 1.89
N GLY A 256 31.60 14.10 1.84
CA GLY A 256 32.47 14.75 0.86
C GLY A 256 33.94 14.42 1.03
#